data_AF-A0A7J9QHY2-F1
#
_entry.id   AF-A0A7J9QHY2-F1
#
_cell.length_a   1.000
_cell.length_b   1.000
_cell.length_c   1.000
_cell.angle_alpha   90.00
_cell.angle_beta   90.00
_cell.angle_gamma   90.00
#
_symmetry.space_group_name_H-M   'P 1'
#
loop_
_entity.id
_entity.type
_entity.pdbx_description
1 polymer ?
#
loop_
_entity_poly.entity_id
_entity_poly.type
_entity_poly.pdbx_seq_one_letter_code
_entity_poly.pdbx_strand_id
1 'polypeptide(L)'
;MGIQDLNKLFEIHREIKKIDKENKFNFVIDTDTKEGRTRIVIDEFGTWKKTPCLSEEQALEFRKKGFRQFVPDLIDFKNKLIIEYQEECKGREGILRRRGKINKKGHDEFSDEDKDIFYELANFNQLKIWENTDVKEQRKEMKEFLKTFSTKNNFKN
;
A
#
# COMPACT_ATOMS: atom_id res chain seq x y z
N MET A 1 5.23 -5.56 -11.55
CA MET A 1 5.89 -4.29 -11.13
C MET A 1 7.18 -4.07 -11.93
N GLY A 2 7.57 -2.83 -12.25
CA GLY A 2 8.85 -2.57 -12.93
C GLY A 2 10.04 -2.75 -11.99
N ILE A 3 11.24 -3.04 -12.53
CA ILE A 3 12.44 -3.24 -11.69
C ILE A 3 12.84 -1.96 -10.92
N GLN A 4 12.50 -0.80 -11.48
CA GLN A 4 12.76 0.51 -10.87
C GLN A 4 11.83 0.74 -9.66
N ASP A 5 10.54 0.49 -9.82
CA ASP A 5 9.54 0.60 -8.74
C ASP A 5 9.92 -0.33 -7.57
N LEU A 6 10.29 -1.58 -7.88
CA LEU A 6 10.68 -2.55 -6.85
C LEU A 6 11.93 -2.10 -6.07
N ASN A 7 12.95 -1.57 -6.75
CA ASN A 7 14.11 -0.99 -6.07
C ASN A 7 13.70 0.15 -5.13
N LYS A 8 12.74 0.98 -5.56
CA LYS A 8 12.24 2.06 -4.72
C LYS A 8 11.51 1.57 -3.48
N LEU A 9 10.71 0.51 -3.60
CA LEU A 9 10.07 -0.11 -2.44
C LEU A 9 11.09 -0.67 -1.45
N PHE A 10 12.17 -1.29 -1.93
CA PHE A 10 13.27 -1.74 -1.08
C PHE A 10 14.02 -0.59 -0.41
N GLU A 11 14.21 0.55 -1.08
CA GLU A 11 14.76 1.76 -0.46
C GLU A 11 13.88 2.24 0.67
N ILE A 12 12.57 2.40 0.43
CA ILE A 12 11.60 2.79 1.44
C ILE A 12 11.67 1.84 2.64
N HIS A 13 11.65 0.53 2.39
CA HIS A 13 11.75 -0.48 3.46
C HIS A 13 13.03 -0.37 4.29
N ARG A 14 14.18 -0.11 3.63
CA ARG A 14 15.46 0.11 4.32
C ARG A 14 15.43 1.38 5.17
N GLU A 15 14.81 2.45 4.69
CA GLU A 15 14.67 3.69 5.44
C GLU A 15 13.75 3.52 6.66
N ILE A 16 12.64 2.78 6.53
CA ILE A 16 11.79 2.40 7.67
C ILE A 16 12.62 1.69 8.73
N LYS A 17 13.43 0.68 8.36
CA LYS A 17 14.31 -0.03 9.30
C LYS A 17 15.36 0.87 9.96
N LYS A 18 15.80 1.95 9.30
CA LYS A 18 16.70 2.92 9.92
C LYS A 18 15.99 3.75 10.98
N ILE A 19 14.73 4.10 10.75
CA ILE A 19 13.87 4.88 11.66
C ILE A 19 13.41 4.01 12.85
N ASP A 20 12.95 2.79 12.58
CA ASP A 20 12.40 1.87 13.55
C ASP A 20 13.48 1.01 14.23
N LYS A 21 14.26 1.64 15.10
CA LYS A 21 15.34 0.95 15.85
C LYS A 21 14.84 -0.14 16.80
N GLU A 22 13.57 -0.07 17.20
CA GLU A 22 12.95 -0.98 18.16
C GLU A 22 12.21 -2.15 17.46
N ASN A 23 12.27 -2.24 16.12
CA ASN A 23 11.58 -3.26 15.32
C ASN A 23 10.07 -3.38 15.64
N LYS A 24 9.39 -2.25 15.81
CA LYS A 24 7.95 -2.17 16.09
C LYS A 24 7.10 -2.48 14.85
N PHE A 25 7.63 -2.26 13.66
CA PHE A 25 6.92 -2.41 12.40
C PHE A 25 7.44 -3.60 11.59
N ASN A 26 6.50 -4.33 10.97
CA ASN A 26 6.79 -5.50 10.15
C ASN A 26 6.19 -5.32 8.74
N PHE A 27 6.72 -4.36 8.00
CA PHE A 27 6.31 -4.13 6.63
C PHE A 27 6.76 -5.26 5.70
N VAL A 28 5.80 -5.77 4.94
CA VAL A 28 5.99 -6.73 3.84
C VAL A 28 5.90 -5.96 2.52
N ILE A 29 6.85 -6.19 1.62
CA ILE A 29 6.92 -5.54 0.31
C ILE A 29 6.18 -6.38 -0.73
N ASP A 30 5.40 -5.74 -1.60
CA ASP A 30 4.87 -6.38 -2.79
C ASP A 30 6.00 -6.63 -3.79
N THR A 31 6.31 -7.89 -3.97
CA THR A 31 7.40 -8.34 -4.86
C THR A 31 6.86 -8.96 -6.14
N ASP A 32 5.56 -8.79 -6.42
CA ASP A 32 4.85 -9.41 -7.55
C ASP A 32 5.05 -10.94 -7.58
N THR A 33 5.17 -11.55 -6.40
CA THR A 33 5.38 -12.99 -6.26
C THR A 33 4.05 -13.73 -6.28
N LYS A 34 4.04 -14.96 -6.81
CA LYS A 34 2.87 -15.87 -6.77
C LYS A 34 2.41 -16.21 -5.35
N GLU A 35 3.17 -15.86 -4.33
CA GLU A 35 2.80 -16.07 -2.93
C GLU A 35 1.78 -15.06 -2.42
N GLY A 36 1.64 -13.89 -3.05
CA GLY A 36 0.61 -12.89 -2.71
C GLY A 36 0.72 -12.35 -1.28
N ARG A 37 1.94 -12.19 -0.75
CA ARG A 37 2.17 -11.90 0.67
C ARG A 37 1.55 -10.58 1.18
N THR A 38 1.34 -9.62 0.30
CA THR A 38 0.73 -8.31 0.60
C THR A 38 -0.75 -8.26 0.29
N ARG A 39 -1.30 -9.26 -0.43
CA ARG A 39 -2.67 -9.21 -0.94
C ARG A 39 -3.68 -9.27 0.21
N ILE A 40 -4.65 -8.37 0.11
CA ILE A 40 -5.73 -8.23 1.08
C ILE A 40 -7.06 -8.20 0.33
N VAL A 41 -8.08 -8.81 0.90
CA VAL A 41 -9.47 -8.60 0.47
C VAL A 41 -10.22 -7.84 1.54
N ILE A 42 -11.06 -6.90 1.12
CA ILE A 42 -11.86 -6.04 2.00
C ILE A 42 -13.29 -6.00 1.46
N ASP A 43 -14.29 -6.19 2.32
CA ASP A 43 -15.71 -6.00 1.95
C ASP A 43 -16.20 -4.58 2.23
N GLU A 44 -17.45 -4.30 1.82
CA GLU A 44 -18.09 -2.99 1.99
C GLU A 44 -18.29 -2.56 3.45
N PHE A 45 -18.11 -3.48 4.41
CA PHE A 45 -18.21 -3.20 5.84
C PHE A 45 -16.84 -3.04 6.51
N GLY A 46 -15.74 -3.11 5.74
CA GLY A 46 -14.37 -3.02 6.26
C GLY A 46 -13.86 -4.33 6.87
N THR A 47 -14.56 -5.44 6.72
CA THR A 47 -14.03 -6.76 7.08
C THR A 47 -12.92 -7.09 6.11
N TRP A 48 -11.74 -7.41 6.64
CA TRP A 48 -10.59 -7.71 5.81
C TRP A 48 -9.98 -9.07 6.12
N LYS A 49 -9.34 -9.66 5.12
CA LYS A 49 -8.55 -10.88 5.26
C LYS A 49 -7.29 -10.80 4.41
N LYS A 50 -6.18 -11.25 4.97
CA LYS A 50 -4.99 -11.57 4.18
C LYS A 50 -5.30 -12.77 3.30
N THR A 51 -5.03 -12.68 2.00
CA THR A 51 -5.27 -13.78 1.06
C THR A 51 -4.00 -14.05 0.26
N PRO A 52 -3.69 -15.31 -0.11
CA PRO A 52 -2.72 -15.57 -1.17
C PRO A 52 -3.26 -15.09 -2.53
N CYS A 53 -2.50 -15.33 -3.60
CA CYS A 53 -3.01 -15.14 -4.95
C CYS A 53 -4.30 -15.95 -5.17
N LEU A 54 -5.37 -15.26 -5.53
CA LEU A 54 -6.64 -15.88 -5.90
C LEU A 54 -6.60 -16.29 -7.38
N SER A 55 -7.18 -17.45 -7.71
CA SER A 55 -7.55 -17.74 -9.09
C SER A 55 -8.66 -16.79 -9.56
N GLU A 56 -8.89 -16.70 -10.87
CA GLU A 56 -9.96 -15.88 -11.43
C GLU A 56 -11.35 -16.28 -10.88
N GLU A 57 -11.59 -17.59 -10.74
CA GLU A 57 -12.82 -18.14 -10.16
C GLU A 57 -12.99 -17.72 -8.70
N GLN A 58 -11.93 -17.83 -7.89
CA GLN A 58 -11.96 -17.40 -6.49
C GLN A 58 -12.19 -15.90 -6.37
N ALA A 59 -11.49 -15.10 -7.18
CA ALA A 59 -11.69 -13.66 -7.21
C ALA A 59 -13.14 -13.30 -7.56
N LEU A 60 -13.75 -14.01 -8.52
CA LEU A 60 -15.16 -13.85 -8.88
C LEU A 60 -16.11 -14.19 -7.73
N GLU A 61 -15.86 -15.27 -6.98
CA GLU A 61 -16.66 -15.60 -5.80
C GLU A 61 -16.57 -14.54 -4.70
N PHE A 62 -15.37 -14.04 -4.42
CA PHE A 62 -15.17 -12.94 -3.46
C PHE A 62 -15.93 -11.69 -3.92
N ARG A 63 -15.88 -11.35 -5.22
CA ARG A 63 -16.63 -10.22 -5.78
C ARG A 63 -18.14 -10.37 -5.61
N LYS A 64 -18.71 -11.56 -5.84
CA LYS A 64 -20.14 -11.83 -5.61
C LYS A 64 -20.55 -11.64 -4.15
N LYS A 65 -19.61 -11.83 -3.22
CA LYS A 65 -19.80 -11.62 -1.78
C LYS A 65 -19.47 -10.19 -1.32
N GLY A 66 -19.24 -9.26 -2.25
CA GLY A 66 -18.94 -7.86 -1.94
C GLY A 66 -17.47 -7.57 -1.60
N PHE A 67 -16.58 -8.57 -1.66
CA PHE A 67 -15.16 -8.35 -1.42
C PHE A 67 -14.45 -7.78 -2.64
N ARG A 68 -13.53 -6.85 -2.37
CA ARG A 68 -12.56 -6.29 -3.32
C ARG A 68 -11.15 -6.71 -2.92
N GLN A 69 -10.31 -7.00 -3.90
CA GLN A 69 -8.91 -7.40 -3.68
C GLN A 69 -7.98 -6.22 -3.94
N PHE A 70 -7.01 -6.04 -3.06
CA PHE A 70 -5.99 -4.99 -3.16
C PHE A 70 -4.59 -5.58 -3.01
N VAL A 71 -3.62 -4.89 -3.62
CA VAL A 71 -2.21 -5.23 -3.58
C VAL A 71 -1.44 -3.97 -3.15
N PRO A 72 -1.27 -3.74 -1.84
CA PRO A 72 -0.49 -2.61 -1.35
C PRO A 72 1.01 -2.83 -1.55
N ASP A 73 1.73 -1.76 -1.87
CA ASP A 73 3.19 -1.81 -2.10
C ASP A 73 3.97 -2.24 -0.85
N LEU A 74 3.65 -1.64 0.31
CA LEU A 74 4.13 -2.10 1.60
C LEU A 74 2.96 -2.16 2.59
N ILE A 75 2.88 -3.26 3.33
CA ILE A 75 1.84 -3.45 4.34
C ILE A 75 2.40 -4.05 5.63
N ASP A 76 2.00 -3.46 6.75
CA ASP A 76 2.12 -4.05 8.08
C ASP A 76 0.72 -4.43 8.57
N PHE A 77 0.40 -5.72 8.49
CA PHE A 77 -0.90 -6.24 8.91
C PHE A 77 -1.16 -6.11 10.41
N LYS A 78 -0.10 -6.18 11.23
CA LYS A 78 -0.24 -6.16 12.70
C LYS A 78 -0.63 -4.75 13.15
N ASN A 79 0.05 -3.75 12.61
CA ASN A 79 -0.18 -2.35 12.95
C ASN A 79 -1.23 -1.69 12.05
N LYS A 80 -1.77 -2.42 11.06
CA LYS A 80 -2.67 -1.94 10.02
C LYS A 80 -2.15 -0.66 9.35
N LEU A 81 -0.90 -0.71 8.89
CA LEU A 81 -0.26 0.39 8.17
C LEU A 81 0.00 -0.01 6.72
N ILE A 82 -0.26 0.91 5.80
CA ILE A 82 -0.01 0.76 4.38
C ILE A 82 0.87 1.92 3.93
N ILE A 83 1.86 1.64 3.09
CA ILE A 83 2.62 2.65 2.37
C ILE A 83 2.49 2.35 0.88
N GLU A 84 2.07 3.35 0.12
CA GLU A 84 1.88 3.26 -1.33
C GLU A 84 2.85 4.22 -2.01
N TYR A 85 3.64 3.70 -2.94
CA TYR A 85 4.52 4.51 -3.77
C TYR A 85 3.77 4.97 -5.01
N GLN A 86 3.82 6.26 -5.29
CA GLN A 86 3.04 6.89 -6.35
C GLN A 86 3.99 7.50 -7.37
N GLU A 87 4.06 6.88 -8.55
CA GLU A 87 4.69 7.45 -9.74
C GLU A 87 3.80 8.57 -10.30
N GLU A 88 4.38 9.71 -10.61
CA GLU A 88 3.67 10.80 -11.29
C GLU A 88 4.05 10.82 -12.77
N CYS A 89 3.12 10.44 -13.63
CA CYS A 89 3.33 10.56 -15.07
C CYS A 89 3.20 12.02 -15.53
N LYS A 90 4.19 12.51 -16.28
CA LYS A 90 4.01 13.73 -17.10
C LYS A 90 2.95 13.45 -18.16
N GLY A 91 1.85 14.20 -18.17
CA GLY A 91 0.87 14.12 -19.26
C GLY A 91 1.48 14.52 -20.60
N ARG A 92 0.75 14.28 -21.71
CA ARG A 92 1.18 14.67 -23.08
C ARG A 92 1.54 16.16 -23.24
N GLU A 93 1.03 17.03 -22.35
CA GLU A 93 1.28 18.48 -22.35
C GLU A 93 2.37 18.92 -21.36
N GLY A 94 3.11 17.99 -20.74
CA GLY A 94 4.17 18.31 -19.78
C GLY A 94 3.69 18.69 -18.37
N ILE A 95 2.38 18.78 -18.15
CA ILE A 95 1.79 19.00 -16.82
C ILE A 95 1.90 17.70 -16.01
N LEU A 96 2.59 17.77 -14.86
CA LEU A 96 2.61 16.72 -13.84
C LEU A 96 1.20 16.57 -13.28
N ARG A 97 0.58 15.41 -13.50
CA ARG A 97 -0.74 15.11 -12.92
C ARG A 97 -0.55 14.21 -11.71
N ARG A 98 -1.11 14.60 -10.57
CA ARG A 98 -1.18 13.83 -9.30
C ARG A 98 -2.14 12.63 -9.38
N ARG A 99 -2.41 12.09 -10.58
CA ARG A 99 -3.26 10.91 -10.78
C ARG A 99 -2.37 9.77 -11.23
N GLY A 100 -2.30 8.73 -10.38
CA GLY A 100 -1.58 7.48 -10.62
C GLY A 100 -2.03 6.79 -11.92
N LYS A 101 -1.17 5.88 -12.40
CA LYS A 101 -1.21 5.22 -13.71
C LYS A 101 -2.63 4.92 -14.23
N ILE A 102 -2.88 5.39 -15.46
CA ILE A 102 -3.94 4.91 -16.35
C ILE A 102 -3.51 3.54 -16.91
N ASN A 103 -4.38 2.55 -16.70
CA ASN A 103 -4.45 1.23 -17.36
C ASN A 103 -3.27 0.26 -17.16
N LYS A 104 -3.27 -0.51 -16.07
CA LYS A 104 -2.72 -1.87 -16.12
C LYS A 104 -3.77 -2.83 -16.70
N LYS A 105 -3.60 -3.20 -17.96
CA LYS A 105 -4.38 -4.31 -18.55
C LYS A 105 -4.11 -5.59 -17.75
N GLY A 106 -5.17 -6.21 -17.24
CA GLY A 106 -5.14 -7.59 -16.75
C GLY A 106 -5.05 -7.79 -15.24
N HIS A 107 -5.13 -6.73 -14.43
CA HIS A 107 -5.44 -6.85 -13.00
C HIS A 107 -6.75 -6.11 -12.74
N ASP A 108 -7.63 -6.68 -11.92
CA ASP A 108 -8.83 -6.02 -11.35
C ASP A 108 -8.38 -4.92 -10.35
N GLU A 109 -7.57 -3.96 -10.81
CA GLU A 109 -7.20 -2.77 -10.08
C GLU A 109 -8.41 -1.83 -10.11
N PHE A 110 -9.13 -1.76 -8.99
CA PHE A 110 -10.14 -0.73 -8.73
C PHE A 110 -9.48 0.65 -8.81
N SER A 111 -10.29 1.70 -9.00
CA SER A 111 -9.75 3.06 -9.01
C SER A 111 -9.02 3.34 -7.69
N ASP A 112 -7.92 4.09 -7.76
CA ASP A 112 -7.18 4.48 -6.54
C ASP A 112 -8.07 5.23 -5.53
N GLU A 113 -9.12 5.92 -6.02
CA GLU A 113 -10.11 6.61 -5.18
C GLU A 113 -10.96 5.61 -4.37
N ASP A 114 -11.32 4.46 -4.95
CA ASP A 114 -12.03 3.40 -4.21
C ASP A 114 -11.08 2.70 -3.22
N LYS A 115 -9.81 2.49 -3.61
CA LYS A 115 -8.81 1.82 -2.76
C LYS A 115 -8.64 2.50 -1.40
N ASP A 116 -8.52 3.82 -1.38
CA ASP A 116 -8.38 4.59 -0.14
C ASP A 116 -9.59 4.41 0.78
N ILE A 117 -10.81 4.41 0.22
CA ILE A 117 -12.06 4.21 0.97
C ILE A 117 -12.06 2.83 1.63
N PHE A 118 -11.70 1.77 0.90
CA PHE A 118 -11.67 0.42 1.48
C PHE A 118 -10.60 0.26 2.55
N TYR A 119 -9.43 0.89 2.39
CA TYR A 119 -8.41 0.90 3.44
C TYR A 119 -8.91 1.60 4.71
N GLU A 120 -9.56 2.76 4.56
CA GLU A 120 -10.16 3.49 5.68
C GLU A 120 -11.23 2.65 6.39
N LEU A 121 -12.16 2.05 5.64
CA LEU A 121 -13.18 1.15 6.17
C LEU A 121 -12.57 -0.02 6.97
N ALA A 122 -11.47 -0.60 6.48
CA ALA A 122 -10.76 -1.68 7.16
C ALA A 122 -9.87 -1.21 8.35
N ASN A 123 -9.89 0.09 8.65
CA ASN A 123 -9.07 0.76 9.67
C ASN A 123 -7.57 0.62 9.41
N PHE A 124 -7.16 0.61 8.13
CA PHE A 124 -5.77 0.78 7.75
C PHE A 124 -5.43 2.27 7.68
N ASN A 125 -4.25 2.62 8.18
CA ASN A 125 -3.70 3.96 8.01
C ASN A 125 -2.72 3.93 6.85
N GLN A 126 -2.84 4.88 5.94
CA GLN A 126 -2.08 4.91 4.71
C GLN A 126 -1.11 6.10 4.69
N LEU A 127 0.08 5.88 4.15
CA LEU A 127 1.00 6.92 3.72
C LEU A 127 1.23 6.80 2.21
N LYS A 128 1.11 7.90 1.47
CA LYS A 128 1.45 7.95 0.05
C LYS A 128 2.79 8.63 -0.13
N ILE A 129 3.75 7.96 -0.74
CA ILE A 129 5.08 8.49 -1.06
C ILE A 129 5.12 8.81 -2.54
N TRP A 130 5.15 10.10 -2.87
CA TRP A 130 5.16 10.57 -4.25
C TRP A 130 6.58 10.65 -4.80
N GLU A 131 6.78 10.14 -6.02
CA GLU A 131 8.09 10.07 -6.66
C GLU A 131 8.83 11.41 -6.74
N ASN A 132 8.13 12.50 -7.10
CA ASN A 132 8.75 13.82 -7.26
C ASN A 132 8.89 14.62 -5.96
N THR A 133 8.35 14.13 -4.83
CA THR A 133 8.59 14.76 -3.53
C THR A 133 10.08 14.65 -3.19
N ASP A 134 10.69 15.73 -2.71
CA ASP A 134 12.10 15.71 -2.31
C ASP A 134 12.36 14.60 -1.28
N VAL A 135 13.49 13.90 -1.43
CA VAL A 135 13.84 12.74 -0.59
C VAL A 135 13.87 13.10 0.90
N LYS A 136 14.26 14.33 1.27
CA LYS A 136 14.24 14.77 2.67
C LYS A 136 12.82 14.89 3.19
N GLU A 137 11.89 15.39 2.38
CA GLU A 137 10.48 15.50 2.77
C GLU A 137 9.81 14.13 2.82
N GLN A 138 10.05 13.24 1.84
CA GLN A 138 9.59 11.84 1.89
C GLN A 138 10.03 11.16 3.21
N ARG A 139 11.29 11.34 3.60
CA ARG A 139 11.82 10.80 4.86
C ARG A 139 11.16 11.41 6.09
N LYS A 140 10.87 12.71 6.06
CA LYS A 140 10.21 13.42 7.16
C LYS A 140 8.77 12.93 7.34
N GLU A 141 7.98 12.90 6.27
CA GLU A 141 6.60 12.38 6.27
C GLU A 141 6.55 10.94 6.77
N MET A 142 7.45 10.07 6.28
CA MET A 142 7.55 8.69 6.74
C MET A 142 7.90 8.60 8.23
N LYS A 143 8.82 9.42 8.73
CA LYS A 143 9.18 9.45 10.15
C LYS A 143 8.01 9.91 11.02
N GLU A 144 7.29 10.94 10.60
CA GLU A 144 6.12 11.45 11.31
C GLU A 144 4.97 10.44 11.33
N PHE A 145 4.72 9.78 10.19
CA PHE A 145 3.75 8.70 10.08
C PHE A 145 4.08 7.56 11.05
N LEU A 146 5.28 6.99 10.98
CA LEU A 146 5.70 5.90 11.87
C LEU A 146 5.68 6.32 13.35
N LYS A 147 6.11 7.54 13.68
CA LYS A 147 6.07 8.05 15.06
C LYS A 147 4.65 8.11 15.61
N THR A 148 3.70 8.59 14.80
CA THR A 148 2.28 8.71 15.17
C THR A 148 1.68 7.36 15.55
N PHE A 149 2.05 6.29 14.83
CA PHE A 149 1.53 4.95 15.09
C PHE A 149 2.35 4.15 16.10
N SER A 150 3.64 4.49 16.30
CA SER A 150 4.42 3.95 17.41
C SER A 150 3.88 4.38 18.77
N THR A 151 3.37 5.59 18.91
CA THR A 151 2.82 6.09 20.19
C THR A 151 1.41 5.58 20.45
N LYS A 152 0.55 5.52 19.42
CA LYS A 152 -0.82 4.99 19.54
C LYS A 152 -0.86 3.54 20.07
N ASN A 153 0.12 2.72 19.68
CA ASN A 153 0.20 1.34 20.15
C ASN A 153 0.63 1.19 21.62
N ASN A 154 1.32 2.19 22.20
CA ASN A 154 1.67 2.18 23.62
C ASN A 154 0.46 2.42 24.54
N PHE A 155 -0.65 2.97 24.04
CA PHE A 155 -1.87 3.20 24.81
C PHE A 155 -2.89 2.06 24.73
N LYS A 156 -2.62 1.02 23.93
CA LYS A 156 -3.48 -0.17 23.79
C LYS A 156 -2.96 -1.40 24.55
N ASN A 157 -1.92 -1.24 25.36
CA ASN A 157 -1.38 -2.28 26.23
C ASN A 157 -1.81 -2.03 27.68
#